data_AF-A0A938VYQ2-F1
#
_entry.id   AF-A0A938VYQ2-F1
#
_cell.length_a   1.000
_cell.length_b   1.000
_cell.length_c   1.000
_cell.angle_alpha   90.00
_cell.angle_beta   90.00
_cell.angle_gamma   90.00
#
_symmetry.space_group_name_H-M   'P 1'
#
loop_
_entity.id
_entity.type
_entity.pdbx_description
1 polymer ?
#
loop_
_entity_poly.entity_id
_entity_poly.type
_entity_poly.pdbx_seq_one_letter_code
_entity_poly.pdbx_strand_id
1 'polypeptide(L)'
;MPDIEICPDGRSLILKYADCPVYYGLAWTGDDSEVRQIFAEELDRTLRYFVQEHVQRVLRGAGEGHFTNAFVRPIAVPPHARRMLHGLVCAGTREEVSERVRSHDFSRAAQDTGTEVATTNQVTKAGQPYLFSQERMAATLLTNVVYPVYTRRRYIRHYTPGKWWDCLYTWDSGFIALGLLELDIERAIDCLNAYTTPPGDPQAAFIHHGSPAPIQIYAFGELWNRTQDRGLLEYFYPRLRPMYLFLAGRLGSSTTRTMKSGLLKTWDYFYNSAGWDDYPPQVHVHRHGLEGTVTPVINTAHAIRTGKILQMAARALGLPDDVTDYEADIAAWTDALNRYAWDGEAGYFSYVTHDDAGRPVGILRHASGANYDMGLDGASPLFAGVCDAGQEASLIVRLSSPERMWTRVGVSTVDQSAAYYKVNGYWNGAVWFPYQWIVWKALLGLGHGDLAHRIGRTALDVWKAEVDATYNCFEHFIVQSGRGAGWHHFGGLSAPVLSWFGAYHRPGRLTCGFDTWVARQEFSDGNRRLTAELAGRPRLVIATLAPAPAYRVTWNGQPAAARELYPGVLEITLPGGVGELQVTV
;
A
#
# COMPACT_ATOMS: atom_id res chain seq x y z
N MET A 1 13.13 -9.03 -36.84
CA MET A 1 11.90 -9.82 -37.00
C MET A 1 12.14 -11.21 -36.43
N PRO A 2 11.18 -11.82 -35.73
CA PRO A 2 11.34 -13.18 -35.24
C PRO A 2 11.09 -14.21 -36.35
N ASP A 3 11.73 -15.36 -36.23
CA ASP A 3 11.30 -16.57 -36.91
C ASP A 3 10.07 -17.12 -36.19
N ILE A 4 8.99 -17.37 -36.94
CA ILE A 4 7.71 -17.87 -36.42
C ILE A 4 7.42 -19.23 -37.05
N GLU A 5 7.47 -20.28 -36.24
CA GLU A 5 7.15 -21.65 -36.64
C GLU A 5 5.79 -22.02 -36.04
N ILE A 6 4.73 -22.02 -36.86
CA ILE A 6 3.40 -22.49 -36.42
C ILE A 6 3.40 -24.02 -36.48
N CYS A 7 3.03 -24.65 -35.37
CA CYS A 7 2.99 -26.11 -35.29
C CYS A 7 1.79 -26.67 -36.09
N PRO A 8 1.85 -27.94 -36.53
CA PRO A 8 0.81 -28.56 -37.36
C PRO A 8 -0.61 -28.59 -36.73
N ASP A 9 -0.69 -28.46 -35.40
CA ASP A 9 -1.96 -28.41 -34.67
C ASP A 9 -2.73 -27.08 -34.84
N GLY A 10 -2.10 -26.06 -35.45
CA GLY A 10 -2.63 -24.71 -35.66
C GLY A 10 -2.89 -23.92 -34.37
N ARG A 11 -2.53 -24.45 -33.21
CA ARG A 11 -2.84 -23.90 -31.86
C ARG A 11 -1.61 -23.82 -30.97
N SER A 12 -0.44 -24.01 -31.56
CA SER A 12 0.83 -23.72 -30.94
C SER A 12 1.84 -23.17 -31.93
N LEU A 13 2.83 -22.45 -31.42
CA LEU A 13 3.90 -21.88 -32.22
C LEU A 13 5.20 -21.76 -31.42
N ILE A 14 6.31 -21.72 -32.14
CA ILE A 14 7.66 -21.47 -31.62
C ILE A 14 8.16 -20.16 -32.23
N LEU A 15 8.72 -19.28 -31.40
CA LEU A 15 9.30 -17.99 -31.78
C LEU A 15 10.79 -17.95 -31.48
N LYS A 16 11.55 -17.37 -32.41
CA LYS A 16 12.95 -16.99 -32.17
C LYS A 16 13.19 -15.56 -32.61
N TYR A 17 13.53 -14.69 -31.65
CA TYR A 17 14.06 -13.37 -31.97
C TYR A 17 15.58 -13.48 -32.15
N ALA A 18 16.15 -12.77 -33.12
CA ALA A 18 17.59 -12.83 -33.41
C ALA A 18 18.43 -12.50 -32.16
N ASP A 19 18.05 -11.44 -31.44
CA ASP A 19 18.79 -10.91 -30.29
C ASP A 19 18.42 -11.56 -28.94
N CYS A 20 17.50 -12.52 -28.91
CA CYS A 20 17.16 -13.26 -27.71
C CYS A 20 17.93 -14.57 -27.65
N PRO A 21 18.59 -14.94 -26.54
CA PRO A 21 19.34 -16.20 -26.46
C PRO A 21 18.45 -17.45 -26.44
N VAL A 22 17.15 -17.29 -26.16
CA VAL A 22 16.17 -18.38 -26.00
C VAL A 22 15.14 -18.40 -27.12
N TYR A 23 14.52 -19.56 -27.30
CA TYR A 23 13.28 -19.73 -28.04
C TYR A 23 12.10 -19.50 -27.09
N TYR A 24 10.96 -19.05 -27.63
CA TYR A 24 9.69 -19.00 -26.91
C TYR A 24 8.71 -19.98 -27.52
N GLY A 25 7.95 -20.68 -26.68
CA GLY A 25 6.83 -21.53 -27.08
C GLY A 25 5.53 -20.95 -26.60
N LEU A 26 4.52 -20.95 -27.47
CA LEU A 26 3.16 -20.62 -27.12
C LEU A 26 2.25 -21.78 -27.52
N ALA A 27 1.31 -22.14 -26.65
CA ALA A 27 0.21 -23.04 -26.98
C ALA A 27 -1.07 -22.51 -26.32
N TRP A 28 -2.23 -22.76 -26.92
CA TRP A 28 -3.50 -22.27 -26.37
C TRP A 28 -4.68 -23.17 -26.75
N THR A 29 -5.74 -23.09 -25.94
CA THR A 29 -7.04 -23.64 -26.28
C THR A 29 -7.93 -22.56 -26.89
N GLY A 30 -8.74 -22.92 -27.88
CA GLY A 30 -9.61 -21.99 -28.59
C GLY A 30 -9.60 -22.31 -30.08
N ASP A 31 -10.60 -23.07 -30.51
CA ASP A 31 -10.63 -23.63 -31.88
C ASP A 31 -10.73 -22.54 -32.95
N ASP A 32 -11.32 -21.40 -32.60
CA ASP A 32 -11.36 -20.22 -33.44
C ASP A 32 -10.27 -19.23 -33.00
N SER A 33 -9.08 -19.40 -33.58
CA SER A 33 -7.91 -18.57 -33.29
C SER A 33 -7.02 -18.41 -34.51
N GLU A 34 -6.18 -17.39 -34.49
CA GLU A 34 -5.15 -17.19 -35.52
C GLU A 34 -3.90 -16.53 -34.95
N VAL A 35 -2.77 -16.73 -35.61
CA VAL A 35 -1.53 -16.01 -35.30
C VAL A 35 -1.51 -14.72 -36.08
N ARG A 36 -1.44 -13.59 -35.36
CA ARG A 36 -1.28 -12.26 -35.93
C ARG A 36 0.12 -11.73 -35.73
N GLN A 37 0.54 -10.90 -36.66
CA GLN A 37 1.77 -10.13 -36.58
C GLN A 37 1.44 -8.64 -36.54
N ILE A 38 2.02 -7.93 -35.59
CA ILE A 38 1.85 -6.49 -35.43
C ILE A 38 3.22 -5.86 -35.65
N PHE A 39 3.38 -5.13 -36.74
CA PHE A 39 4.59 -4.39 -37.06
C PHE A 39 4.43 -2.97 -36.56
N ALA A 40 5.00 -2.65 -35.41
CA ALA A 40 4.96 -1.32 -34.82
C ALA A 40 6.04 -1.19 -33.74
N GLU A 41 6.42 0.03 -33.42
CA GLU A 41 7.27 0.34 -32.26
C GLU A 41 6.55 0.13 -30.92
N GLU A 42 5.25 0.48 -30.85
CA GLU A 42 4.46 0.47 -29.61
C GLU A 42 3.05 -0.09 -29.83
N LEU A 43 2.67 -1.09 -29.02
CA LEU A 43 1.34 -1.71 -29.09
C LEU A 43 0.22 -0.75 -28.67
N ASP A 44 0.40 0.03 -27.59
CA ASP A 44 -0.66 0.87 -27.04
C ASP A 44 -1.11 1.94 -28.03
N ARG A 45 -0.18 2.66 -28.67
CA ARG A 45 -0.53 3.64 -29.72
C ARG A 45 -1.12 2.97 -30.95
N THR A 46 -0.56 1.84 -31.38
CA THR A 46 -0.96 1.15 -32.61
C THR A 46 -2.36 0.54 -32.49
N LEU A 47 -2.62 -0.23 -31.44
CA LEU A 47 -3.88 -0.97 -31.28
C LEU A 47 -5.08 -0.04 -31.09
N ARG A 48 -4.89 1.21 -30.62
CA ARG A 48 -5.96 2.22 -30.59
C ARG A 48 -6.54 2.52 -31.97
N TYR A 49 -5.73 2.48 -33.04
CA TYR A 49 -6.17 2.70 -34.42
C TYR A 49 -6.73 1.44 -35.09
N PHE A 50 -6.41 0.26 -34.54
CA PHE A 50 -6.78 -1.05 -35.07
C PHE A 50 -7.81 -1.76 -34.17
N VAL A 51 -8.50 -1.05 -33.28
CA VAL A 51 -9.43 -1.63 -32.31
C VAL A 51 -10.58 -2.42 -32.98
N GLN A 52 -11.01 -1.98 -34.16
CA GLN A 52 -12.02 -2.64 -35.00
C GLN A 52 -11.47 -3.79 -35.84
N GLU A 53 -10.15 -3.87 -36.04
CA GLU A 53 -9.51 -4.84 -36.94
C GLU A 53 -9.40 -6.21 -36.29
N HIS A 54 -10.52 -6.93 -36.34
CA HIS A 54 -10.64 -8.29 -35.82
C HIS A 54 -10.54 -9.35 -36.92
N VAL A 55 -10.15 -9.02 -38.15
CA VAL A 55 -9.98 -10.02 -39.24
C VAL A 55 -8.58 -10.04 -39.87
N GLN A 56 -7.80 -8.97 -39.73
CA GLN A 56 -6.48 -8.90 -40.36
C GLN A 56 -5.44 -9.71 -39.58
N ARG A 57 -4.64 -10.48 -40.32
CA ARG A 57 -3.49 -11.24 -39.77
C ARG A 57 -2.25 -10.39 -39.56
N VAL A 58 -2.16 -9.26 -40.26
CA VAL A 58 -0.99 -8.38 -40.22
C VAL A 58 -1.48 -6.96 -39.98
N LEU A 59 -1.07 -6.36 -38.86
CA LEU A 59 -1.31 -4.96 -38.54
C LEU A 59 0.01 -4.19 -38.70
N ARG A 60 -0.04 -2.98 -39.25
CA ARG A 60 1.14 -2.14 -39.47
C ARG A 60 0.92 -0.75 -38.84
N GLY A 61 1.62 -0.47 -37.77
CA GLY A 61 1.71 0.83 -37.11
C GLY A 61 2.96 1.61 -37.51
N ALA A 62 3.27 2.65 -36.75
CA ALA A 62 4.47 3.46 -36.93
C ALA A 62 5.73 2.76 -36.38
N GLY A 63 6.89 3.20 -36.85
CA GLY A 63 8.20 2.80 -36.34
C GLY A 63 8.64 1.39 -36.71
N GLU A 64 9.76 0.97 -36.13
CA GLU A 64 10.33 -0.37 -36.32
C GLU A 64 10.08 -1.21 -35.06
N GLY A 65 9.43 -2.35 -35.23
CA GLY A 65 9.18 -3.30 -34.15
C GLY A 65 8.27 -4.43 -34.59
N HIS A 66 8.15 -5.46 -33.76
CA HIS A 66 7.34 -6.63 -34.06
C HIS A 66 6.79 -7.29 -32.79
N PHE A 67 5.49 -7.59 -32.83
CA PHE A 67 4.81 -8.37 -31.83
C PHE A 67 4.06 -9.55 -32.48
N THR A 68 4.18 -10.73 -31.89
CA THR A 68 3.37 -11.90 -32.23
C THR A 68 2.18 -11.96 -31.28
N ASN A 69 0.98 -12.17 -31.83
CA ASN A 69 -0.25 -12.29 -31.05
C ASN A 69 -0.98 -13.58 -31.41
N ALA A 70 -1.15 -14.47 -30.43
CA ALA A 70 -2.08 -15.59 -30.52
C ALA A 70 -3.51 -15.08 -30.28
N PHE A 71 -4.19 -14.70 -31.35
CA PHE A 71 -5.48 -14.04 -31.29
C PHE A 71 -6.61 -15.07 -31.26
N VAL A 72 -7.12 -15.36 -30.06
CA VAL A 72 -8.34 -16.13 -29.88
C VAL A 72 -9.55 -15.23 -30.16
N ARG A 73 -10.47 -15.69 -31.02
CA ARG A 73 -11.67 -14.95 -31.42
C ARG A 73 -12.62 -14.73 -30.23
N PRO A 74 -13.59 -13.80 -30.35
CA PRO A 74 -14.51 -13.46 -29.25
C PRO A 74 -15.09 -14.68 -28.55
N ILE A 75 -14.94 -14.70 -27.22
CA ILE A 75 -15.35 -15.83 -26.38
C ILE A 75 -16.82 -15.64 -26.02
N ALA A 76 -17.72 -16.30 -26.76
CA ALA A 76 -19.13 -16.34 -26.39
C ALA A 76 -19.32 -17.12 -25.08
N VAL A 77 -19.89 -16.46 -24.07
CA VAL A 77 -20.25 -17.05 -22.77
C VAL A 77 -21.71 -16.71 -22.47
N PRO A 78 -22.62 -17.68 -22.48
CA PRO A 78 -24.02 -17.45 -22.11
C PRO A 78 -24.17 -16.94 -20.66
N PRO A 79 -25.31 -16.30 -20.31
CA PRO A 79 -25.62 -15.96 -18.93
C PRO A 79 -25.51 -17.18 -18.01
N HIS A 80 -24.87 -17.00 -16.85
CA HIS A 80 -24.62 -18.06 -15.87
C HIS A 80 -23.79 -19.26 -16.38
N ALA A 81 -23.12 -19.13 -17.53
CA ALA A 81 -22.18 -20.12 -18.04
C ALA A 81 -20.74 -19.74 -17.68
N ARG A 82 -19.87 -20.76 -17.66
CA ARG A 82 -18.42 -20.62 -17.54
C ARG A 82 -17.77 -21.25 -18.75
N ARG A 83 -16.80 -20.55 -19.35
CA ARG A 83 -15.89 -21.11 -20.33
C ARG A 83 -14.47 -20.92 -19.82
N MET A 84 -13.65 -21.97 -19.93
CA MET A 84 -12.25 -21.93 -19.53
C MET A 84 -11.40 -22.11 -20.79
N LEU A 85 -10.45 -21.22 -20.97
CA LEU A 85 -9.41 -21.35 -21.97
C LEU A 85 -8.06 -21.33 -21.27
N HIS A 86 -7.15 -22.17 -21.75
CA HIS A 86 -5.80 -22.28 -21.25
C HIS A 86 -4.82 -21.72 -22.27
N GLY A 87 -3.73 -21.16 -21.76
CA GLY A 87 -2.59 -20.71 -22.54
C GLY A 87 -1.30 -21.14 -21.84
N LEU A 88 -0.31 -21.50 -22.63
CA LEU A 88 1.03 -21.81 -22.20
C LEU A 88 1.97 -20.79 -22.84
N VAL A 89 2.87 -20.23 -22.04
CA VAL A 89 4.06 -19.53 -22.52
C VAL A 89 5.26 -20.17 -21.84
N CYS A 90 6.25 -20.59 -22.62
CA CYS A 90 7.50 -21.13 -22.12
C CYS A 90 8.70 -20.54 -22.87
N ALA A 91 9.88 -20.63 -22.25
CA ALA A 91 11.13 -20.20 -22.86
C ALA A 91 12.24 -21.20 -22.52
N GLY A 92 13.21 -21.37 -23.42
CA GLY A 92 14.31 -22.31 -23.24
C GLY A 92 15.11 -22.54 -24.53
N THR A 93 15.81 -23.67 -24.60
CA THR A 93 16.38 -24.14 -25.87
C THR A 93 15.26 -24.54 -26.85
N ARG A 94 15.61 -24.70 -28.13
CA ARG A 94 14.61 -25.10 -29.14
C ARG A 94 14.00 -26.46 -28.79
N GLU A 95 14.81 -27.39 -28.31
CA GLU A 95 14.40 -28.74 -27.95
C GLU A 95 13.47 -28.72 -26.74
N GLU A 96 13.83 -27.98 -25.68
CA GLU A 96 13.01 -27.83 -24.48
C GLU A 96 11.66 -27.20 -24.80
N VAL A 97 11.65 -26.14 -25.61
CA VAL A 97 10.43 -25.44 -26.01
C VAL A 97 9.56 -26.35 -26.87
N SER A 98 10.15 -27.01 -27.86
CA SER A 98 9.42 -27.94 -28.74
C SER A 98 8.78 -29.08 -27.95
N GLU A 99 9.50 -29.62 -26.97
CA GLU A 99 8.98 -30.70 -26.12
C GLU A 99 7.87 -30.18 -25.20
N ARG A 100 8.04 -29.03 -24.55
CA ARG A 100 6.98 -28.43 -23.71
C ARG A 100 5.73 -28.12 -24.53
N VAL A 101 5.88 -27.56 -25.72
CA VAL A 101 4.75 -27.27 -26.62
C VAL A 101 4.09 -28.54 -27.14
N ARG A 102 4.82 -29.64 -27.38
CA ARG A 102 4.22 -30.90 -27.84
C ARG A 102 3.54 -31.69 -26.72
N SER A 103 4.15 -31.72 -25.54
CA SER A 103 3.73 -32.55 -24.41
C SER A 103 2.81 -31.85 -23.41
N HIS A 104 2.48 -30.57 -23.65
CA HIS A 104 1.59 -29.83 -22.76
C HIS A 104 0.22 -30.53 -22.64
N ASP A 105 -0.27 -30.60 -21.40
CA ASP A 105 -1.60 -31.11 -21.10
C ASP A 105 -2.34 -30.06 -20.28
N PHE A 106 -3.26 -29.35 -20.93
CA PHE A 106 -4.08 -28.34 -20.27
C PHE A 106 -5.07 -28.93 -19.26
N SER A 107 -5.35 -30.24 -19.29
CA SER A 107 -6.19 -30.88 -18.27
C SER A 107 -5.53 -30.85 -16.88
N ARG A 108 -4.19 -30.87 -16.82
CA ARG A 108 -3.42 -30.69 -15.58
C ARG A 108 -3.38 -29.25 -15.11
N ALA A 109 -3.39 -28.28 -16.02
CA ALA A 109 -3.47 -26.86 -15.67
C ALA A 109 -4.75 -26.53 -14.88
N ALA A 110 -5.86 -27.23 -15.15
CA ALA A 110 -7.08 -27.13 -14.35
C ALA A 110 -6.92 -27.64 -12.91
N GLN A 111 -6.00 -28.58 -12.66
CA GLN A 111 -5.67 -29.09 -11.31
C GLN A 111 -4.70 -28.16 -10.56
N ASP A 112 -3.77 -27.49 -11.27
CA ASP A 112 -2.81 -26.53 -10.71
C ASP A 112 -3.40 -25.14 -10.41
N THR A 113 -4.63 -24.85 -10.84
CA THR A 113 -5.37 -23.64 -10.39
C THR A 113 -5.70 -23.65 -8.89
N GLY A 114 -5.26 -24.67 -8.15
CA GLY A 114 -5.41 -24.84 -6.70
C GLY A 114 -4.62 -23.84 -5.84
N THR A 115 -3.81 -22.93 -6.39
CA THR A 115 -3.51 -21.68 -5.67
C THR A 115 -4.73 -20.77 -5.77
N GLU A 116 -5.77 -21.13 -5.01
CA GLU A 116 -6.79 -20.19 -4.57
C GLU A 116 -6.09 -18.89 -4.17
N VAL A 117 -6.41 -17.79 -4.84
CA VAL A 117 -5.98 -16.46 -4.41
C VAL A 117 -6.39 -16.35 -2.94
N ALA A 118 -5.47 -15.98 -2.04
CA ALA A 118 -5.70 -16.04 -0.59
C ALA A 118 -6.97 -15.30 -0.09
N THR A 119 -7.65 -14.53 -0.94
CA THR A 119 -8.99 -13.97 -0.70
C THR A 119 -10.10 -15.02 -0.54
N THR A 120 -9.95 -16.24 -1.05
CA THR A 120 -10.97 -17.31 -0.94
C THR A 120 -10.71 -18.29 0.21
N ASN A 121 -9.57 -18.18 0.91
CA ASN A 121 -9.30 -18.94 2.13
C ASN A 121 -10.41 -18.71 3.17
N GLN A 122 -10.61 -19.68 4.07
CA GLN A 122 -11.59 -19.64 5.17
C GLN A 122 -11.79 -18.22 5.72
N VAL A 123 -12.97 -17.64 5.49
CA VAL A 123 -13.36 -16.33 6.06
C VAL A 123 -14.41 -16.53 7.14
N THR A 124 -14.49 -15.58 8.06
CA THR A 124 -15.61 -15.52 9.02
C THR A 124 -16.94 -15.34 8.29
N LYS A 125 -18.05 -15.76 8.90
CA LYS A 125 -19.40 -15.54 8.35
C LYS A 125 -19.69 -14.05 8.10
N ALA A 126 -19.19 -13.17 8.97
CA ALA A 126 -19.30 -11.73 8.80
C ALA A 126 -18.51 -11.18 7.60
N GLY A 127 -17.47 -11.91 7.16
CA GLY A 127 -16.66 -11.57 5.99
C GLY A 127 -17.28 -11.97 4.65
N GLN A 128 -18.19 -12.95 4.62
CA GLN A 128 -18.78 -13.49 3.39
C GLN A 128 -19.38 -12.43 2.45
N PRO A 129 -20.10 -11.40 2.94
CA PRO A 129 -20.64 -10.37 2.06
C PRO A 129 -19.58 -9.60 1.27
N TYR A 130 -18.34 -9.50 1.76
CA TYR A 130 -17.29 -8.70 1.13
C TYR A 130 -16.48 -9.47 0.08
N LEU A 131 -16.61 -10.81 0.00
CA LEU A 131 -15.73 -11.67 -0.82
C LEU A 131 -15.59 -11.20 -2.26
N PHE A 132 -16.70 -10.92 -2.94
CA PHE A 132 -16.68 -10.46 -4.33
C PHE A 132 -15.82 -9.19 -4.51
N SER A 133 -15.96 -8.23 -3.61
CA SER A 133 -15.21 -6.97 -3.64
C SER A 133 -13.71 -7.16 -3.38
N GLN A 134 -13.36 -8.12 -2.52
CA GLN A 134 -11.97 -8.46 -2.22
C GLN A 134 -11.32 -9.24 -3.36
N GLU A 135 -12.05 -10.14 -4.01
CA GLU A 135 -11.60 -10.85 -5.21
C GLU A 135 -11.30 -9.89 -6.35
N ARG A 136 -12.14 -8.86 -6.58
CA ARG A 136 -11.86 -7.83 -7.59
C ARG A 136 -10.58 -7.06 -7.27
N MET A 137 -10.43 -6.61 -6.02
CA MET A 137 -9.23 -5.90 -5.59
C MET A 137 -7.96 -6.76 -5.74
N ALA A 138 -8.03 -8.04 -5.34
CA ALA A 138 -6.91 -8.96 -5.49
C ALA A 138 -6.57 -9.22 -6.96
N ALA A 139 -7.56 -9.42 -7.82
CA ALA A 139 -7.36 -9.55 -9.26
C ALA A 139 -6.74 -8.29 -9.86
N THR A 140 -7.23 -7.10 -9.51
CA THR A 140 -6.66 -5.82 -9.94
C THR A 140 -5.20 -5.69 -9.49
N LEU A 141 -4.89 -5.95 -8.22
CA LEU A 141 -3.54 -5.83 -7.69
C LEU A 141 -2.56 -6.82 -8.34
N LEU A 142 -2.96 -8.09 -8.50
CA LEU A 142 -2.14 -9.13 -9.11
C LEU A 142 -1.91 -8.91 -10.62
N THR A 143 -2.86 -8.26 -11.30
CA THR A 143 -2.78 -8.01 -12.75
C THR A 143 -2.23 -6.65 -13.13
N ASN A 144 -2.12 -5.70 -12.19
CA ASN A 144 -1.43 -4.42 -12.37
C ASN A 144 0.11 -4.56 -12.33
N VAL A 145 0.63 -5.66 -12.87
CA VAL A 145 2.04 -5.85 -13.14
C VAL A 145 2.37 -5.34 -14.54
N VAL A 146 3.40 -4.52 -14.63
CA VAL A 146 3.95 -3.95 -15.87
C VAL A 146 5.39 -4.43 -16.04
N TYR A 147 5.72 -4.83 -17.27
CA TYR A 147 7.07 -5.24 -17.65
C TYR A 147 7.27 -5.10 -19.16
N PRO A 148 8.49 -4.81 -19.62
CA PRO A 148 9.67 -4.55 -18.81
C PRO A 148 9.78 -3.07 -18.38
N VAL A 149 10.06 -2.81 -17.10
CA VAL A 149 10.42 -1.45 -16.60
C VAL A 149 11.94 -1.38 -16.45
N TYR A 150 12.58 -0.35 -16.99
CA TYR A 150 14.04 -0.20 -16.91
C TYR A 150 14.45 0.62 -15.69
N THR A 151 15.24 0.03 -14.79
CA THR A 151 15.84 0.74 -13.66
C THR A 151 17.17 0.10 -13.31
N ARG A 152 18.14 0.90 -12.86
CA ARG A 152 19.47 0.43 -12.44
C ARG A 152 20.14 -0.52 -13.45
N ARG A 153 20.10 -0.17 -14.73
CA ARG A 153 20.70 -0.95 -15.83
C ARG A 153 20.12 -2.36 -16.04
N ARG A 154 18.91 -2.63 -15.53
CA ARG A 154 18.21 -3.89 -15.72
C ARG A 154 16.73 -3.66 -15.98
N TYR A 155 16.10 -4.61 -16.66
CA TYR A 155 14.65 -4.66 -16.76
C TYR A 155 14.07 -5.42 -15.57
N ILE A 156 12.98 -4.90 -15.01
CA ILE A 156 12.24 -5.50 -13.91
C ILE A 156 10.77 -5.69 -14.26
N ARG A 157 10.11 -6.56 -13.49
CA ARG A 157 8.66 -6.59 -13.36
C ARG A 157 8.29 -5.65 -12.22
N HIS A 158 7.26 -4.83 -12.40
CA HIS A 158 6.87 -3.85 -11.40
C HIS A 158 5.35 -3.80 -11.26
N TYR A 159 4.86 -3.79 -10.03
CA TYR A 159 3.44 -3.58 -9.75
C TYR A 159 3.15 -2.09 -9.64
N THR A 160 2.25 -1.59 -10.48
CA THR A 160 1.92 -0.18 -10.60
C THR A 160 0.53 0.11 -10.01
N PRO A 161 0.18 1.38 -9.74
CA PRO A 161 -1.14 1.73 -9.24
C PRO A 161 -2.26 1.33 -10.21
N GLY A 162 -1.98 1.37 -11.51
CA GLY A 162 -2.82 0.88 -12.60
C GLY A 162 -1.99 0.69 -13.87
N LYS A 163 -2.50 -0.11 -14.82
CA LYS A 163 -1.76 -0.43 -16.06
C LYS A 163 -1.36 0.76 -16.93
N TRP A 164 -2.01 1.92 -16.78
CA TRP A 164 -1.68 3.15 -17.51
C TRP A 164 -0.55 3.96 -16.87
N TRP A 165 -0.16 3.66 -15.64
CA TRP A 165 0.97 4.31 -14.95
C TRP A 165 2.17 3.37 -14.95
N ASP A 166 2.76 3.15 -16.12
CA ASP A 166 3.89 2.27 -16.38
C ASP A 166 5.25 2.79 -15.86
N CYS A 167 5.23 3.47 -14.71
CA CYS A 167 6.41 4.04 -14.06
C CYS A 167 6.50 3.57 -12.60
N LEU A 168 7.66 3.82 -11.98
CA LEU A 168 7.85 3.62 -10.55
C LEU A 168 7.07 4.70 -9.79
N TYR A 169 6.27 4.34 -8.79
CA TYR A 169 5.67 5.29 -7.83
C TYR A 169 6.02 4.91 -6.40
N THR A 170 6.87 5.71 -5.75
CA THR A 170 7.50 5.35 -4.46
C THR A 170 6.47 5.02 -3.39
N TRP A 171 5.56 5.95 -3.10
CA TRP A 171 4.64 5.75 -1.98
C TRP A 171 3.53 4.74 -2.29
N ASP A 172 3.01 4.71 -3.53
CA ASP A 172 2.07 3.68 -3.98
C ASP A 172 2.64 2.28 -3.82
N SER A 173 3.91 2.07 -4.17
CA SER A 173 4.54 0.75 -4.08
C SER A 173 4.53 0.20 -2.66
N GLY A 174 4.64 1.06 -1.64
CA GLY A 174 4.52 0.63 -0.25
C GLY A 174 3.10 0.12 0.08
N PHE A 175 2.06 0.80 -0.40
CA PHE A 175 0.67 0.34 -0.23
C PHE A 175 0.36 -0.91 -1.06
N ILE A 176 0.91 -1.01 -2.27
CA ILE A 176 0.83 -2.21 -3.11
C ILE A 176 1.49 -3.39 -2.38
N ALA A 177 2.66 -3.19 -1.76
CA ALA A 177 3.32 -4.23 -0.96
C ALA A 177 2.45 -4.67 0.24
N LEU A 178 1.77 -3.73 0.91
CA LEU A 178 0.81 -4.05 1.98
C LEU A 178 -0.38 -4.87 1.48
N GLY A 179 -0.93 -4.54 0.30
CA GLY A 179 -2.00 -5.31 -0.32
C GLY A 179 -1.55 -6.70 -0.75
N LEU A 180 -0.38 -6.79 -1.39
CA LEU A 180 0.20 -8.07 -1.81
C LEU A 180 0.55 -8.94 -0.61
N LEU A 181 0.93 -8.37 0.53
CA LEU A 181 1.17 -9.15 1.76
C LEU A 181 -0.08 -9.91 2.24
N GLU A 182 -1.27 -9.47 1.85
CA GLU A 182 -2.53 -10.19 2.11
C GLU A 182 -2.85 -11.28 1.06
N LEU A 183 -2.06 -11.39 0.00
CA LEU A 183 -2.29 -12.28 -1.15
C LEU A 183 -1.13 -13.27 -1.36
N ASP A 184 0.10 -12.76 -1.33
CA ASP A 184 1.35 -13.44 -1.69
C ASP A 184 2.57 -12.68 -1.11
N ILE A 185 3.27 -13.32 -0.18
CA ILE A 185 4.43 -12.74 0.51
C ILE A 185 5.61 -12.50 -0.43
N GLU A 186 5.86 -13.40 -1.38
CA GLU A 186 6.98 -13.27 -2.32
C GLU A 186 6.80 -12.05 -3.22
N ARG A 187 5.57 -11.82 -3.69
CA ARG A 187 5.25 -10.64 -4.50
C ARG A 187 5.35 -9.33 -3.70
N ALA A 188 5.03 -9.35 -2.40
CA ALA A 188 5.24 -8.21 -1.52
C ALA A 188 6.74 -7.91 -1.32
N ILE A 189 7.57 -8.95 -1.18
CA ILE A 189 9.03 -8.85 -1.11
C ILE A 189 9.61 -8.27 -2.42
N ASP A 190 9.13 -8.73 -3.57
CA ASP A 190 9.51 -8.19 -4.88
C ASP A 190 9.20 -6.68 -4.99
N CYS A 191 8.03 -6.25 -4.50
CA CYS A 191 7.67 -4.82 -4.46
C CYS A 191 8.63 -4.00 -3.59
N LEU A 192 8.97 -4.47 -2.38
CA LEU A 192 9.94 -3.79 -1.52
C LEU A 192 11.33 -3.73 -2.17
N ASN A 193 11.78 -4.83 -2.78
CA ASN A 193 13.07 -4.91 -3.47
C ASN A 193 13.22 -3.92 -4.62
N ALA A 194 12.12 -3.57 -5.31
CA ALA A 194 12.16 -2.60 -6.40
C ALA A 194 12.60 -1.19 -5.95
N TYR A 195 12.43 -0.84 -4.67
CA TYR A 195 12.69 0.51 -4.14
C TYR A 195 13.88 0.61 -3.19
N THR A 196 14.41 -0.51 -2.72
CA THR A 196 15.60 -0.51 -1.87
C THR A 196 16.90 -0.65 -2.68
N THR A 197 18.01 -0.20 -2.11
CA THR A 197 19.35 -0.42 -2.66
C THR A 197 20.18 -1.34 -1.75
N PRO A 198 21.18 -2.06 -2.29
CA PRO A 198 22.10 -2.83 -1.46
C PRO A 198 22.78 -1.95 -0.38
N PRO A 199 23.12 -2.51 0.79
CA PRO A 199 23.85 -1.75 1.81
C PRO A 199 25.16 -1.18 1.25
N GLY A 200 25.42 0.10 1.53
CA GLY A 200 26.63 0.79 1.07
C GLY A 200 26.60 1.24 -0.39
N ASP A 201 25.44 1.22 -1.06
CA ASP A 201 25.29 1.74 -2.42
C ASP A 201 25.74 3.22 -2.51
N PRO A 202 26.74 3.55 -3.35
CA PRO A 202 27.27 4.91 -3.41
C PRO A 202 26.43 5.85 -4.28
N GLN A 203 25.45 5.33 -5.03
CA GLN A 203 24.68 6.09 -6.01
C GLN A 203 23.34 6.56 -5.47
N ALA A 204 22.65 5.73 -4.68
CA ALA A 204 21.31 6.04 -4.21
C ALA A 204 21.00 5.40 -2.85
N ALA A 205 20.41 6.19 -1.95
CA ALA A 205 19.87 5.70 -0.68
C ALA A 205 18.65 4.80 -0.87
N PHE A 206 17.85 5.08 -1.90
CA PHE A 206 16.68 4.31 -2.34
C PHE A 206 16.27 4.79 -3.74
N ILE A 207 15.36 4.07 -4.40
CA ILE A 207 14.82 4.49 -5.69
C ILE A 207 13.62 5.39 -5.45
N HIS A 208 13.62 6.57 -6.08
CA HIS A 208 12.62 7.60 -5.86
C HIS A 208 11.97 8.07 -7.17
N HIS A 209 10.64 8.07 -7.16
CA HIS A 209 9.78 8.79 -8.08
C HIS A 209 8.44 9.10 -7.41
N GLY A 210 7.89 10.29 -7.65
CA GLY A 210 6.67 10.73 -6.98
C GLY A 210 6.94 11.22 -5.56
N SER A 211 5.94 11.07 -4.68
CA SER A 211 6.05 11.53 -3.30
C SER A 211 7.06 10.72 -2.48
N PRO A 212 7.93 11.36 -1.68
CA PRO A 212 8.95 10.69 -0.86
C PRO A 212 8.41 10.09 0.45
N ALA A 213 7.10 9.79 0.55
CA ALA A 213 6.52 9.17 1.72
C ALA A 213 7.09 7.75 1.93
N PRO A 214 7.63 7.42 3.12
CA PRO A 214 8.42 6.21 3.35
C PRO A 214 7.58 4.95 3.62
N ILE A 215 6.57 4.69 2.79
CA ILE A 215 5.59 3.61 2.99
C ILE A 215 6.23 2.21 2.96
N GLN A 216 7.38 2.06 2.29
CA GLN A 216 8.21 0.85 2.31
C GLN A 216 8.57 0.41 3.73
N ILE A 217 8.84 1.36 4.64
CA ILE A 217 9.19 1.05 6.03
C ILE A 217 7.95 0.55 6.80
N TYR A 218 6.76 1.05 6.49
CA TYR A 218 5.51 0.53 7.05
C TYR A 218 5.23 -0.89 6.55
N ALA A 219 5.40 -1.12 5.25
CA ALA A 219 5.27 -2.44 4.65
C ALA A 219 6.29 -3.45 5.21
N PHE A 220 7.52 -3.03 5.48
CA PHE A 220 8.53 -3.82 6.17
C PHE A 220 8.12 -4.19 7.60
N GLY A 221 7.57 -3.24 8.36
CA GLY A 221 7.03 -3.51 9.70
C GLY A 221 5.90 -4.52 9.69
N GLU A 222 4.98 -4.41 8.72
CA GLU A 222 3.91 -5.40 8.57
C GLU A 222 4.42 -6.76 8.08
N LEU A 223 5.41 -6.80 7.18
CA LEU A 223 6.06 -8.04 6.75
C LEU A 223 6.62 -8.80 7.95
N TRP A 224 7.35 -8.12 8.85
CA TRP A 224 7.79 -8.70 10.12
C TRP A 224 6.61 -9.20 10.97
N ASN A 225 5.59 -8.36 11.16
CA ASN A 225 4.40 -8.73 11.94
C ASN A 225 3.63 -9.91 11.34
N ARG A 226 3.84 -10.28 10.06
CA ARG A 226 3.26 -11.48 9.44
C ARG A 226 4.16 -12.69 9.56
N THR A 227 5.47 -12.54 9.33
CA THR A 227 6.36 -13.69 9.15
C THR A 227 7.27 -13.99 10.35
N GLN A 228 7.62 -12.97 11.13
CA GLN A 228 8.68 -13.03 12.15
C GLN A 228 10.00 -13.61 11.60
N ASP A 229 10.21 -13.47 10.29
CA ASP A 229 11.38 -14.02 9.59
C ASP A 229 12.60 -13.14 9.84
N ARG A 230 13.54 -13.68 10.62
CA ARG A 230 14.80 -13.00 10.96
C ARG A 230 15.70 -12.78 9.74
N GLY A 231 15.70 -13.68 8.76
CA GLY A 231 16.48 -13.52 7.54
C GLY A 231 15.97 -12.35 6.70
N LEU A 232 14.65 -12.17 6.59
CA LEU A 232 14.05 -10.99 5.96
C LEU A 232 14.35 -9.70 6.75
N LEU A 233 14.36 -9.77 8.08
CA LEU A 233 14.72 -8.65 8.94
C LEU A 233 16.17 -8.18 8.69
N GLU A 234 17.13 -9.11 8.73
CA GLU A 234 18.56 -8.87 8.48
C GLU A 234 18.82 -8.43 7.03
N TYR A 235 17.99 -8.88 6.09
CA TYR A 235 18.06 -8.45 4.69
C TYR A 235 17.56 -7.01 4.49
N PHE A 236 16.35 -6.68 4.93
CA PHE A 236 15.73 -5.41 4.60
C PHE A 236 16.18 -4.25 5.47
N TYR A 237 16.46 -4.48 6.76
CA TYR A 237 16.85 -3.41 7.67
C TYR A 237 18.02 -2.53 7.15
N PRO A 238 19.20 -3.09 6.77
CA PRO A 238 20.31 -2.28 6.30
C PRO A 238 20.07 -1.64 4.91
N ARG A 239 19.02 -2.06 4.20
CA ARG A 239 18.60 -1.49 2.90
C ARG A 239 17.58 -0.37 3.06
N LEU A 240 16.83 -0.34 4.17
CA LEU A 240 15.83 0.68 4.49
C LEU A 240 16.39 1.80 5.38
N ARG A 241 17.42 1.52 6.19
CA ARG A 241 18.08 2.54 7.01
C ARG A 241 18.64 3.72 6.19
N PRO A 242 19.27 3.53 5.02
CA PRO A 242 19.70 4.64 4.17
C PRO A 242 18.54 5.52 3.69
N MET A 243 17.40 4.93 3.34
CA MET A 243 16.18 5.66 3.00
C MET A 243 15.74 6.57 4.15
N TYR A 244 15.67 6.03 5.37
CA TYR A 244 15.36 6.81 6.56
C TYR A 244 16.37 7.96 6.75
N LEU A 245 17.67 7.67 6.74
CA LEU A 245 18.69 8.70 6.99
C LEU A 245 18.65 9.81 5.95
N PHE A 246 18.40 9.48 4.68
CA PHE A 246 18.25 10.46 3.62
C PHE A 246 17.06 11.36 3.90
N LEU A 247 15.88 10.79 4.17
CA LEU A 247 14.67 11.58 4.47
C LEU A 247 14.79 12.37 5.78
N ALA A 248 15.59 11.89 6.74
CA ALA A 248 15.95 12.57 7.99
C ALA A 248 16.92 13.75 7.81
N GLY A 249 17.48 13.95 6.62
CA GLY A 249 18.47 14.99 6.35
C GLY A 249 19.87 14.65 6.87
N ARG A 250 20.17 13.36 7.07
CA ARG A 250 21.40 12.86 7.70
C ARG A 250 22.34 12.11 6.76
N LEU A 251 21.95 11.90 5.50
CA LEU A 251 22.74 11.13 4.53
C LEU A 251 22.97 11.89 3.22
N GLY A 252 24.24 11.89 2.78
CA GLY A 252 24.64 12.44 1.49
C GLY A 252 24.31 13.92 1.36
N SER A 253 23.80 14.32 0.19
CA SER A 253 23.38 15.68 -0.13
C SER A 253 21.90 15.93 0.19
N SER A 254 21.36 15.28 1.23
CA SER A 254 19.95 15.48 1.59
C SER A 254 19.68 16.91 2.04
N THR A 255 18.66 17.55 1.46
CA THR A 255 18.22 18.91 1.79
C THR A 255 16.95 18.94 2.65
N THR A 256 16.51 17.78 3.15
CA THR A 256 15.22 17.69 3.85
C THR A 256 15.20 18.42 5.19
N ARG A 257 16.35 18.55 5.87
CA ARG A 257 16.49 19.17 7.19
C ARG A 257 17.35 20.44 7.12
N THR A 258 16.88 21.44 6.37
CA THR A 258 17.61 22.70 6.14
C THR A 258 17.19 23.86 7.06
N MET A 259 16.06 23.75 7.76
CA MET A 259 15.54 24.81 8.63
C MET A 259 16.07 24.72 10.07
N LYS A 260 16.22 25.86 10.76
CA LYS A 260 16.67 25.92 12.17
C LYS A 260 15.61 25.47 13.17
N SER A 261 14.35 25.33 12.76
CA SER A 261 13.33 24.64 13.56
C SER A 261 13.64 23.14 13.72
N GLY A 262 14.46 22.58 12.83
CA GLY A 262 14.74 21.14 12.75
C GLY A 262 13.65 20.32 12.05
N LEU A 263 12.54 20.95 11.65
CA LEU A 263 11.46 20.33 10.89
C LEU A 263 11.89 19.99 9.46
N LEU A 264 11.28 18.94 8.91
CA LEU A 264 11.61 18.40 7.59
C LEU A 264 10.71 18.98 6.50
N LYS A 265 11.28 19.17 5.31
CA LYS A 265 10.55 19.46 4.06
C LYS A 265 11.13 18.66 2.90
N THR A 266 10.31 18.35 1.89
CA THR A 266 10.78 17.58 0.72
C THR A 266 10.58 18.29 -0.60
N TRP A 267 10.33 19.61 -0.58
CA TRP A 267 10.01 20.40 -1.77
C TRP A 267 11.08 20.35 -2.88
N ASP A 268 12.35 20.17 -2.51
CA ASP A 268 13.46 20.04 -3.47
C ASP A 268 13.43 18.70 -4.24
N TYR A 269 12.71 17.70 -3.72
CA TYR A 269 12.61 16.35 -4.31
C TYR A 269 11.30 16.13 -5.04
N PHE A 270 10.21 16.70 -4.54
CA PHE A 270 8.90 16.58 -5.15
C PHE A 270 7.98 17.72 -4.71
N TYR A 271 7.01 18.06 -5.57
CA TYR A 271 6.08 19.17 -5.32
C TYR A 271 5.02 18.85 -4.25
N ASN A 272 4.87 17.58 -3.84
CA ASN A 272 3.92 17.23 -2.78
C ASN A 272 4.60 16.67 -1.53
N SER A 273 4.06 17.01 -0.36
CA SER A 273 4.68 16.63 0.92
C SER A 273 4.46 15.15 1.21
N ALA A 274 3.31 14.59 0.83
CA ALA A 274 3.00 13.18 1.09
C ALA A 274 1.89 12.61 0.19
N GLY A 275 1.97 12.84 -1.13
CA GLY A 275 1.12 12.12 -2.10
C GLY A 275 -0.24 12.76 -2.37
N TRP A 276 -0.47 13.98 -1.88
CA TRP A 276 -1.73 14.70 -2.03
C TRP A 276 -1.62 15.95 -2.91
N ASP A 277 -2.08 15.82 -4.16
CA ASP A 277 -1.76 16.77 -5.22
C ASP A 277 -2.34 18.18 -5.00
N ASP A 278 -3.64 18.30 -4.70
CA ASP A 278 -4.33 19.59 -4.47
C ASP A 278 -4.56 19.90 -2.98
N TYR A 279 -3.74 19.32 -2.09
CA TYR A 279 -3.83 19.61 -0.65
C TYR A 279 -3.59 21.11 -0.38
N PRO A 280 -4.50 21.82 0.30
CA PRO A 280 -4.56 23.29 0.25
C PRO A 280 -3.30 24.05 0.69
N PRO A 281 -2.65 23.75 1.84
CA PRO A 281 -1.44 24.47 2.26
C PRO A 281 -0.28 24.30 1.27
N GLN A 282 -0.09 23.11 0.72
CA GLN A 282 0.94 22.85 -0.27
C GLN A 282 0.69 23.63 -1.57
N VAL A 283 -0.55 23.62 -2.07
CA VAL A 283 -0.92 24.42 -3.24
C VAL A 283 -0.62 25.90 -2.99
N HIS A 284 -0.89 26.39 -1.77
CA HIS A 284 -0.54 27.75 -1.39
C HIS A 284 0.97 27.99 -1.38
N VAL A 285 1.75 27.09 -0.80
CA VAL A 285 3.23 27.16 -0.77
C VAL A 285 3.80 27.35 -2.17
N HIS A 286 3.43 26.49 -3.12
CA HIS A 286 3.96 26.56 -4.48
C HIS A 286 3.46 27.78 -5.26
N ARG A 287 2.20 28.18 -5.09
CA ARG A 287 1.66 29.36 -5.78
C ARG A 287 2.34 30.66 -5.36
N HIS A 288 2.96 30.70 -4.19
CA HIS A 288 3.58 31.90 -3.63
C HIS A 288 5.10 31.78 -3.50
N GLY A 289 5.72 30.73 -4.04
CA GLY A 289 7.18 30.55 -3.98
C GLY A 289 7.73 30.35 -2.57
N LEU A 290 6.96 29.69 -1.68
CA LEU A 290 7.30 29.54 -0.26
C LEU A 290 8.06 28.24 0.07
N GLU A 291 8.46 27.46 -0.93
CA GLU A 291 9.18 26.19 -0.78
C GLU A 291 10.48 26.36 0.02
N GLY A 292 11.12 27.52 -0.12
CA GLY A 292 12.34 27.86 0.62
C GLY A 292 12.12 27.94 2.14
N THR A 293 10.96 28.42 2.57
CA THR A 293 10.72 28.93 3.93
C THR A 293 9.61 28.23 4.70
N VAL A 294 8.88 27.29 4.09
CA VAL A 294 7.77 26.59 4.74
C VAL A 294 8.02 25.10 4.85
N THR A 295 7.79 24.52 6.03
CA THR A 295 7.88 23.07 6.28
C THR A 295 6.50 22.48 6.58
N PRO A 296 6.11 21.37 5.92
CA PRO A 296 4.89 20.64 6.24
C PRO A 296 5.05 19.80 7.53
N VAL A 297 3.94 19.39 8.14
CA VAL A 297 3.97 18.58 9.37
C VAL A 297 4.28 17.11 9.05
N ILE A 298 3.68 16.60 7.96
CA ILE A 298 3.69 15.19 7.56
C ILE A 298 5.08 14.60 7.35
N ASN A 299 6.04 15.37 6.80
CA ASN A 299 7.38 14.85 6.54
C ASN A 299 8.07 14.48 7.85
N THR A 300 7.96 15.35 8.84
CA THR A 300 8.51 15.13 10.18
C THR A 300 7.76 14.01 10.90
N ALA A 301 6.43 13.97 10.81
CA ALA A 301 5.61 12.91 11.40
C ALA A 301 5.95 11.52 10.83
N HIS A 302 6.11 11.41 9.51
CA HIS A 302 6.54 10.17 8.88
C HIS A 302 7.94 9.76 9.31
N ALA A 303 8.90 10.68 9.38
CA ALA A 303 10.26 10.38 9.85
C ALA A 303 10.26 9.85 11.29
N ILE A 304 9.49 10.45 12.19
CA ILE A 304 9.31 9.93 13.55
C ILE A 304 8.74 8.51 13.52
N ARG A 305 7.65 8.29 12.78
CA ARG A 305 6.95 7.00 12.79
C ARG A 305 7.82 5.88 12.18
N THR A 306 8.50 6.14 11.07
CA THR A 306 9.40 5.16 10.47
C THR A 306 10.66 4.96 11.29
N GLY A 307 11.16 6.00 11.95
CA GLY A 307 12.22 5.89 12.96
C GLY A 307 11.81 4.95 14.09
N LYS A 308 10.59 5.02 14.61
CA LYS A 308 10.08 4.08 15.63
C LYS A 308 10.00 2.64 15.13
N ILE A 309 9.55 2.42 13.89
CA ILE A 309 9.51 1.08 13.28
C ILE A 309 10.93 0.50 13.14
N LEU A 310 11.86 1.28 12.59
CA LEU A 310 13.25 0.86 12.43
C LEU A 310 13.96 0.69 13.79
N GLN A 311 13.62 1.50 14.80
CA GLN A 311 14.14 1.34 16.15
C GLN A 311 13.75 -0.01 16.75
N MET A 312 12.51 -0.47 16.58
CA MET A 312 12.11 -1.81 17.05
C MET A 312 12.89 -2.91 16.33
N ALA A 313 13.10 -2.78 15.02
CA ALA A 313 13.94 -3.70 14.25
C ALA A 313 15.41 -3.68 14.73
N ALA A 314 15.98 -2.50 14.97
CA ALA A 314 17.34 -2.32 15.47
C ALA A 314 17.52 -2.96 16.85
N ARG A 315 16.52 -2.84 17.75
CA ARG A 315 16.52 -3.56 19.04
C ARG A 315 16.53 -5.08 18.84
N ALA A 316 15.71 -5.60 17.93
CA ALA A 316 15.66 -7.03 17.63
C ALA A 316 16.95 -7.57 16.99
N LEU A 317 17.66 -6.72 16.24
CA LEU A 317 18.96 -7.04 15.61
C LEU A 317 20.17 -6.80 16.54
N GLY A 318 19.98 -6.20 17.71
CA GLY A 318 21.08 -5.90 18.65
C GLY A 318 21.98 -4.74 18.18
N LEU A 319 21.39 -3.68 17.63
CA LEU A 319 22.09 -2.50 17.09
C LEU A 319 21.88 -1.26 17.99
N PRO A 320 22.59 -1.13 19.13
CA PRO A 320 22.33 -0.08 20.13
C PRO A 320 22.65 1.34 19.65
N ASP A 321 23.65 1.51 18.77
CA ASP A 321 24.01 2.82 18.22
C ASP A 321 22.89 3.36 17.33
N ASP A 322 22.32 2.48 16.49
CA ASP A 322 21.17 2.81 15.65
C ASP A 322 19.94 3.18 16.49
N VAL A 323 19.69 2.41 17.56
CA VAL A 323 18.61 2.73 18.50
C VAL A 323 18.79 4.14 19.09
N THR A 324 20.00 4.48 19.51
CA THR A 324 20.34 5.80 20.07
C THR A 324 20.15 6.92 19.04
N ASP A 325 20.56 6.68 17.79
CA ASP A 325 20.33 7.59 16.67
C ASP A 325 18.84 7.91 16.49
N TYR A 326 18.00 6.87 16.47
CA TYR A 326 16.55 7.03 16.33
C TYR A 326 15.93 7.76 17.54
N GLU A 327 16.36 7.46 18.77
CA GLU A 327 15.87 8.13 19.97
C GLU A 327 16.15 9.64 19.94
N ALA A 328 17.36 10.03 19.55
CA ALA A 328 17.75 11.43 19.44
C ALA A 328 16.94 12.18 18.37
N ASP A 329 16.77 11.58 17.19
CA ASP A 329 15.97 12.15 16.10
C ASP A 329 14.49 12.32 16.51
N ILE A 330 13.89 11.25 17.06
CA ILE A 330 12.48 11.24 17.50
C ILE A 330 12.25 12.30 18.58
N ALA A 331 13.14 12.43 19.57
CA ALA A 331 13.01 13.41 20.64
C ALA A 331 13.09 14.85 20.09
N ALA A 332 14.07 15.13 19.23
CA ALA A 332 14.25 16.46 18.64
C ALA A 332 13.04 16.88 17.79
N TRP A 333 12.52 15.98 16.96
CA TRP A 333 11.37 16.28 16.11
C TRP A 333 10.05 16.33 16.87
N THR A 334 9.90 15.53 17.93
CA THR A 334 8.75 15.64 18.84
C THR A 334 8.69 17.02 19.48
N ASP A 335 9.82 17.52 20.00
CA ASP A 335 9.91 18.87 20.57
C ASP A 335 9.62 19.95 19.52
N ALA A 336 10.22 19.84 18.33
CA ALA A 336 10.02 20.81 17.26
C ALA A 336 8.56 20.92 16.79
N LEU A 337 7.87 19.78 16.60
CA LEU A 337 6.45 19.76 16.22
C LEU A 337 5.58 20.39 17.29
N ASN A 338 5.77 20.01 18.55
CA ASN A 338 4.97 20.55 19.66
C ASN A 338 5.23 22.03 19.90
N ARG A 339 6.47 22.50 19.72
CA ARG A 339 6.84 23.89 19.96
C ARG A 339 6.40 24.83 18.85
N TYR A 340 6.54 24.42 17.59
CA TYR A 340 6.40 25.34 16.46
C TYR A 340 5.15 25.13 15.61
N ALA A 341 4.57 23.92 15.61
CA ALA A 341 3.49 23.57 14.68
C ALA A 341 2.10 23.47 15.35
N TRP A 342 2.01 23.24 16.66
CA TRP A 342 0.72 23.10 17.34
C TRP A 342 -0.05 24.43 17.43
N ASP A 343 -1.25 24.47 16.88
CA ASP A 343 -2.19 25.59 17.03
C ASP A 343 -3.33 25.20 17.96
N GLY A 344 -3.22 25.58 19.23
CA GLY A 344 -4.20 25.23 20.26
C GLY A 344 -5.60 25.78 19.99
N GLU A 345 -5.73 26.90 19.29
CA GLU A 345 -7.03 27.49 18.94
C GLU A 345 -7.74 26.64 17.86
N ALA A 346 -7.03 26.26 16.80
CA ALA A 346 -7.59 25.40 15.76
C ALA A 346 -7.69 23.92 16.20
N GLY A 347 -6.88 23.51 17.18
CA GLY A 347 -6.72 22.13 17.67
C GLY A 347 -6.13 21.18 16.62
N TYR A 348 -5.22 21.70 15.80
CA TYR A 348 -4.45 20.99 14.76
C TYR A 348 -2.99 21.44 14.81
N PHE A 349 -2.09 20.62 14.28
CA PHE A 349 -0.77 21.11 13.89
C PHE A 349 -0.86 21.86 12.56
N SER A 350 0.17 22.63 12.22
CA SER A 350 0.21 23.48 11.04
C SER A 350 1.57 23.52 10.39
N TYR A 351 1.59 23.85 9.10
CA TYR A 351 2.82 24.17 8.38
C TYR A 351 3.54 25.32 9.11
N VAL A 352 4.86 25.23 9.22
CA VAL A 352 5.67 26.23 9.93
C VAL A 352 6.38 27.11 8.92
N THR A 353 6.28 28.44 9.12
CA THR A 353 6.95 29.45 8.32
C THR A 353 8.27 29.87 8.95
N HIS A 354 9.25 30.19 8.12
CA HIS A 354 10.60 30.56 8.54
C HIS A 354 11.05 31.88 7.89
N ASP A 355 11.96 32.59 8.54
CA ASP A 355 12.67 33.72 7.94
C ASP A 355 13.80 33.27 6.99
N ASP A 356 14.45 34.22 6.32
CA ASP A 356 15.58 33.95 5.41
C ASP A 356 16.78 33.28 6.10
N ALA A 357 16.87 33.38 7.43
CA ALA A 357 17.89 32.72 8.24
C ALA A 357 17.45 31.31 8.70
N GLY A 358 16.30 30.83 8.23
CA GLY A 358 15.72 29.52 8.54
C GLY A 358 15.12 29.41 9.96
N ARG A 359 14.93 30.52 10.69
CA ARG A 359 14.35 30.51 12.04
C ARG A 359 12.83 30.46 11.95
N PRO A 360 12.14 29.65 12.77
CA PRO A 360 10.68 29.60 12.77
C PRO A 360 10.11 30.95 13.22
N VAL A 361 9.15 31.49 12.47
CA VAL A 361 8.50 32.79 12.76
C VAL A 361 7.00 32.66 13.06
N GLY A 362 6.40 31.50 12.76
CA GLY A 362 5.01 31.21 13.08
C GLY A 362 4.47 30.04 12.28
N ILE A 363 3.16 29.89 12.29
CA ILE A 363 2.45 28.91 11.47
C ILE A 363 1.84 29.56 10.23
N LEU A 364 1.63 28.76 9.19
CA LEU A 364 0.97 29.19 7.97
C LEU A 364 -0.52 29.41 8.23
N ARG A 365 -0.98 30.64 7.96
CA ARG A 365 -2.38 31.04 8.12
C ARG A 365 -3.05 31.20 6.76
N HIS A 366 -4.30 30.76 6.65
CA HIS A 366 -5.15 31.07 5.52
C HIS A 366 -5.56 32.56 5.56
N ALA A 367 -5.99 33.13 4.44
CA ALA A 367 -6.42 34.54 4.35
C ALA A 367 -7.57 34.89 5.32
N SER A 368 -8.35 33.90 5.76
CA SER A 368 -9.38 34.05 6.79
C SER A 368 -8.85 34.11 8.22
N GLY A 369 -7.54 33.97 8.44
CA GLY A 369 -6.90 33.84 9.76
C GLY A 369 -6.90 32.41 10.32
N ALA A 370 -7.58 31.46 9.67
CA ALA A 370 -7.60 30.06 10.11
C ALA A 370 -6.23 29.38 9.98
N ASN A 371 -5.97 28.35 10.79
CA ASN A 371 -4.88 27.41 10.56
C ASN A 371 -4.99 26.87 9.13
N TYR A 372 -3.91 26.94 8.33
CA TYR A 372 -3.95 26.47 6.95
C TYR A 372 -3.63 24.97 6.80
N ASP A 373 -3.83 24.15 7.83
CA ASP A 373 -3.57 22.71 7.80
C ASP A 373 -4.54 21.89 8.67
N MET A 374 -5.80 22.31 8.71
CA MET A 374 -6.90 21.54 9.29
C MET A 374 -7.24 20.31 8.42
N GLY A 375 -6.42 19.26 8.49
CA GLY A 375 -6.59 18.04 7.71
C GLY A 375 -5.70 16.89 8.20
N LEU A 376 -5.53 15.86 7.38
CA LEU A 376 -4.74 14.68 7.75
C LEU A 376 -3.23 14.96 7.89
N ASP A 377 -2.69 16.00 7.23
CA ASP A 377 -1.30 16.47 7.45
C ASP A 377 -1.16 17.09 8.86
N GLY A 378 -1.99 18.08 9.20
CA GLY A 378 -2.01 18.67 10.55
C GLY A 378 -2.45 17.71 11.67
N ALA A 379 -3.07 16.58 11.34
CA ALA A 379 -3.35 15.49 12.29
C ALA A 379 -2.20 14.46 12.39
N SER A 380 -1.18 14.55 11.54
CA SER A 380 -0.14 13.52 11.43
C SER A 380 0.70 13.23 12.68
N PRO A 381 0.93 14.18 13.60
CA PRO A 381 1.61 13.86 14.86
C PRO A 381 0.85 12.87 15.74
N LEU A 382 -0.48 12.76 15.57
CA LEU A 382 -1.31 11.73 16.20
C LEU A 382 -0.83 10.35 15.79
N PHE A 383 -0.70 10.10 14.49
CA PHE A 383 -0.27 8.79 14.02
C PHE A 383 1.24 8.57 14.15
N ALA A 384 2.05 9.61 14.29
CA ALA A 384 3.43 9.48 14.75
C ALA A 384 3.53 9.09 16.24
N GLY A 385 2.45 9.21 17.01
CA GLY A 385 2.38 8.85 18.42
C GLY A 385 3.22 9.79 19.30
N VAL A 386 3.13 11.10 19.04
CA VAL A 386 3.92 12.13 19.74
C VAL A 386 3.07 13.29 20.28
N CYS A 387 1.75 13.18 20.19
CA CYS A 387 0.82 14.10 20.82
C CYS A 387 0.82 13.93 22.34
N ASP A 388 0.61 15.02 23.06
CA ASP A 388 0.15 14.95 24.45
C ASP A 388 -1.34 14.52 24.53
N ALA A 389 -1.83 14.28 25.75
CA ALA A 389 -3.20 13.80 25.96
C ALA A 389 -4.29 14.79 25.49
N GLY A 390 -4.04 16.10 25.58
CA GLY A 390 -4.99 17.14 25.15
C GLY A 390 -5.04 17.25 23.63
N GLN A 391 -3.88 17.21 22.99
CA GLN A 391 -3.74 17.17 21.53
C GLN A 391 -4.38 15.91 20.94
N GLU A 392 -4.12 14.74 21.56
CA GLU A 392 -4.74 13.48 21.16
C GLU A 392 -6.27 13.58 21.24
N ALA A 393 -6.81 13.96 22.39
CA ALA A 393 -8.27 14.12 22.56
C ALA A 393 -8.86 15.11 21.53
N SER A 394 -8.19 16.23 21.30
CA SER A 394 -8.59 17.25 20.32
C SER A 394 -8.70 16.67 18.90
N LEU A 395 -7.70 15.90 18.46
CA LEU A 395 -7.65 15.33 17.12
C LEU A 395 -8.62 14.15 16.96
N ILE A 396 -8.79 13.30 17.99
CA ILE A 396 -9.75 12.19 17.98
C ILE A 396 -11.18 12.70 17.83
N VAL A 397 -11.54 13.78 18.53
CA VAL A 397 -12.87 14.42 18.40
C VAL A 397 -13.10 14.92 16.97
N ARG A 398 -12.09 15.53 16.34
CA ARG A 398 -12.19 16.03 14.95
C ARG A 398 -12.30 14.90 13.93
N LEU A 399 -11.49 13.84 14.07
CA LEU A 399 -11.52 12.66 13.20
C LEU A 399 -12.87 11.93 13.26
N SER A 400 -13.56 11.97 14.40
CA SER A 400 -14.83 11.27 14.62
C SER A 400 -16.09 12.12 14.39
N SER A 401 -15.96 13.45 14.30
CA SER A 401 -17.08 14.38 14.17
C SER A 401 -17.58 14.52 12.72
N PRO A 402 -18.90 14.37 12.48
CA PRO A 402 -19.49 14.55 11.15
C PRO A 402 -19.48 16.01 10.64
N GLU A 403 -19.37 16.98 11.55
CA GLU A 403 -19.21 18.40 11.23
C GLU A 403 -17.75 18.76 10.86
N ARG A 404 -16.81 17.86 11.18
CA ARG A 404 -15.38 18.05 10.97
C ARG A 404 -14.86 17.11 9.90
N MET A 405 -14.20 16.00 10.25
CA MET A 405 -13.57 15.13 9.26
C MET A 405 -14.35 13.86 8.94
N TRP A 406 -15.26 13.40 9.80
CA TRP A 406 -15.98 12.16 9.56
C TRP A 406 -17.07 12.35 8.49
N THR A 407 -17.18 11.42 7.55
CA THR A 407 -18.22 11.40 6.53
C THR A 407 -18.88 10.02 6.44
N ARG A 408 -19.97 9.91 5.67
CA ARG A 408 -20.63 8.61 5.43
C ARG A 408 -19.76 7.60 4.69
N VAL A 409 -18.68 8.04 4.04
CA VAL A 409 -17.77 7.17 3.28
C VAL A 409 -16.36 7.09 3.86
N GLY A 410 -16.14 7.64 5.06
CA GLY A 410 -14.86 7.59 5.77
C GLY A 410 -14.37 8.98 6.18
N VAL A 411 -13.08 9.09 6.50
CA VAL A 411 -12.46 10.34 6.95
C VAL A 411 -12.05 11.19 5.75
N SER A 412 -12.57 12.42 5.69
CA SER A 412 -12.17 13.43 4.70
C SER A 412 -10.71 13.83 4.90
N THR A 413 -10.01 14.12 3.80
CA THR A 413 -8.60 14.56 3.85
C THR A 413 -8.42 15.93 4.50
N VAL A 414 -9.41 16.80 4.35
CA VAL A 414 -9.46 18.16 4.90
C VAL A 414 -10.72 18.29 5.76
N ASP A 415 -10.59 18.99 6.88
CA ASP A 415 -11.70 19.33 7.76
C ASP A 415 -12.79 20.10 7.01
N GLN A 416 -14.02 19.59 7.05
CA GLN A 416 -15.16 20.18 6.34
C GLN A 416 -15.51 21.60 6.82
N SER A 417 -15.08 21.97 8.04
CA SER A 417 -15.28 23.33 8.56
C SER A 417 -14.21 24.33 8.11
N ALA A 418 -13.15 23.89 7.43
CA ALA A 418 -12.07 24.78 7.00
C ALA A 418 -12.54 25.72 5.89
N ALA A 419 -12.14 26.99 5.94
CA ALA A 419 -12.53 28.01 4.95
C ALA A 419 -12.07 27.70 3.51
N TYR A 420 -11.13 26.77 3.35
CA TYR A 420 -10.56 26.33 2.09
C TYR A 420 -10.97 24.90 1.71
N TYR A 421 -11.89 24.28 2.46
CA TYR A 421 -12.46 22.98 2.10
C TYR A 421 -13.17 23.05 0.75
N LYS A 422 -12.99 22.03 -0.10
CA LYS A 422 -13.67 21.95 -1.40
C LYS A 422 -14.47 20.66 -1.50
N VAL A 423 -15.76 20.78 -1.78
CA VAL A 423 -16.67 19.63 -1.96
C VAL A 423 -16.22 18.71 -3.10
N ASN A 424 -15.57 19.26 -4.14
CA ASN A 424 -15.19 18.56 -5.37
C ASN A 424 -13.67 18.51 -5.59
N GLY A 425 -12.85 18.78 -4.56
CA GLY A 425 -11.40 18.64 -4.68
C GLY A 425 -10.96 17.17 -4.64
N TYR A 426 -9.74 16.92 -5.05
CA TYR A 426 -9.20 15.57 -5.22
C TYR A 426 -8.69 15.03 -3.87
N TRP A 427 -7.63 15.64 -3.32
CA TRP A 427 -7.14 15.52 -1.95
C TRP A 427 -7.62 16.65 -1.03
N ASN A 428 -8.52 17.51 -1.52
CA ASN A 428 -9.27 18.45 -0.70
C ASN A 428 -10.76 18.13 -0.80
N GLY A 429 -11.25 17.19 0.02
CA GLY A 429 -12.68 16.88 0.18
C GLY A 429 -13.16 15.53 -0.33
N ALA A 430 -12.27 14.72 -0.94
CA ALA A 430 -12.56 13.31 -1.14
C ALA A 430 -12.01 12.44 -0.02
N VAL A 431 -12.46 11.19 0.03
CA VAL A 431 -11.97 10.18 0.95
C VAL A 431 -10.99 9.24 0.24
N TRP A 432 -9.83 9.08 0.86
CA TRP A 432 -8.73 8.25 0.39
C TRP A 432 -8.38 7.21 1.46
N PHE A 433 -8.15 5.95 1.06
CA PHE A 433 -7.82 4.87 1.98
C PHE A 433 -6.40 4.87 2.59
N PRO A 434 -5.31 5.32 1.94
CA PRO A 434 -3.95 5.14 2.46
C PRO A 434 -3.74 5.76 3.84
N TYR A 435 -4.13 7.03 4.02
CA TYR A 435 -4.00 7.70 5.31
C TYR A 435 -4.98 7.19 6.36
N GLN A 436 -6.17 6.74 5.95
CA GLN A 436 -7.10 6.09 6.88
C GLN A 436 -6.51 4.80 7.43
N TRP A 437 -5.72 4.05 6.66
CA TRP A 437 -5.02 2.87 7.16
C TRP A 437 -3.95 3.23 8.18
N ILE A 438 -3.18 4.29 7.93
CA ILE A 438 -2.19 4.81 8.88
C ILE A 438 -2.86 5.27 10.17
N VAL A 439 -3.95 6.04 10.07
CA VAL A 439 -4.76 6.47 11.22
C VAL A 439 -5.32 5.25 11.96
N TRP A 440 -5.90 4.29 11.25
CA TRP A 440 -6.42 3.05 11.83
C TRP A 440 -5.36 2.31 12.66
N LYS A 441 -4.18 2.07 12.10
CA LYS A 441 -3.06 1.43 12.83
C LYS A 441 -2.62 2.24 14.04
N ALA A 442 -2.60 3.57 13.95
CA ALA A 442 -2.28 4.42 15.09
C ALA A 442 -3.34 4.33 16.19
N LEU A 443 -4.62 4.35 15.84
CA LEU A 443 -5.73 4.23 16.80
C LEU A 443 -5.67 2.94 17.62
N LEU A 444 -5.25 1.82 17.02
CA LEU A 444 -4.99 0.57 17.76
C LEU A 444 -3.88 0.75 18.81
N GLY A 445 -2.81 1.48 18.47
CA GLY A 445 -1.71 1.79 19.40
C GLY A 445 -2.10 2.78 20.51
N LEU A 446 -3.08 3.64 20.24
CA LEU A 446 -3.59 4.63 21.19
C LEU A 446 -4.73 4.09 22.07
N GLY A 447 -5.40 3.00 21.65
CA GLY A 447 -6.53 2.38 22.36
C GLY A 447 -7.91 2.87 21.91
N HIS A 448 -8.02 3.53 20.75
CA HIS A 448 -9.28 4.04 20.19
C HIS A 448 -9.98 3.01 19.30
N GLY A 449 -10.34 1.86 19.89
CA GLY A 449 -10.92 0.70 19.20
C GLY A 449 -12.17 0.99 18.39
N ASP A 450 -13.12 1.74 18.96
CA ASP A 450 -14.39 2.07 18.29
C ASP A 450 -14.17 2.87 17.00
N LEU A 451 -13.29 3.89 17.02
CA LEU A 451 -13.00 4.67 15.83
C LEU A 451 -12.20 3.85 14.81
N ALA A 452 -11.27 3.00 15.27
CA ALA A 452 -10.52 2.09 14.41
C ALA A 452 -11.45 1.09 13.69
N HIS A 453 -12.39 0.49 14.41
CA HIS A 453 -13.41 -0.40 13.84
C HIS A 453 -14.31 0.33 12.85
N ARG A 454 -14.75 1.54 13.20
CA ARG A 454 -15.58 2.38 12.32
C ARG A 454 -14.88 2.68 11.00
N ILE A 455 -13.59 3.06 11.01
CA ILE A 455 -12.80 3.29 9.78
C ILE A 455 -12.77 2.02 8.92
N GLY A 456 -12.34 0.90 9.49
CA GLY A 456 -12.22 -0.35 8.74
C GLY A 456 -13.55 -0.85 8.16
N ARG A 457 -14.61 -0.82 8.97
CA ARG A 457 -15.96 -1.20 8.53
C ARG A 457 -16.49 -0.28 7.43
N THR A 458 -16.40 1.03 7.60
CA THR A 458 -16.89 1.98 6.59
C THR A 458 -16.13 1.83 5.28
N ALA A 459 -14.81 1.63 5.31
CA ALA A 459 -14.04 1.39 4.09
C ALA A 459 -14.45 0.11 3.37
N LEU A 460 -14.67 -1.00 4.10
CA LEU A 460 -15.16 -2.26 3.54
C LEU A 460 -16.57 -2.12 2.93
N ASP A 461 -17.48 -1.44 3.63
CA ASP A 461 -18.85 -1.21 3.17
C ASP A 461 -18.89 -0.34 1.90
N VAL A 462 -18.13 0.75 1.86
CA VAL A 462 -18.03 1.65 0.71
C VAL A 462 -17.41 0.94 -0.49
N TRP A 463 -16.30 0.23 -0.28
CA TRP A 463 -15.63 -0.53 -1.34
C TRP A 463 -16.56 -1.58 -1.93
N LYS A 464 -17.21 -2.36 -1.09
CA LYS A 464 -18.19 -3.37 -1.52
C LYS A 464 -19.32 -2.75 -2.33
N ALA A 465 -19.92 -1.66 -1.84
CA ALA A 465 -21.03 -1.02 -2.54
C ALA A 465 -20.62 -0.54 -3.95
N GLU A 466 -19.44 0.04 -4.11
CA GLU A 466 -18.96 0.49 -5.41
C GLU A 466 -18.60 -0.67 -6.34
N VAL A 467 -17.91 -1.69 -5.83
CA VAL A 467 -17.52 -2.86 -6.62
C VAL A 467 -18.74 -3.67 -7.06
N ASP A 468 -19.74 -3.87 -6.20
CA ASP A 468 -20.98 -4.57 -6.58
C ASP A 468 -21.73 -3.82 -7.69
N ALA A 469 -21.71 -2.49 -7.65
CA ALA A 469 -22.41 -1.65 -8.62
C ALA A 469 -21.67 -1.53 -9.97
N THR A 470 -20.34 -1.64 -9.98
CA THR A 470 -19.53 -1.26 -11.16
C THR A 470 -18.50 -2.28 -11.61
N TYR A 471 -18.20 -3.27 -10.78
CA TYR A 471 -17.12 -4.24 -10.96
C TYR A 471 -15.71 -3.62 -10.96
N ASN A 472 -15.60 -2.34 -10.61
CA ASN A 472 -14.37 -1.55 -10.68
C ASN A 472 -13.74 -1.30 -9.32
N CYS A 473 -12.42 -1.09 -9.31
CA CYS A 473 -11.60 -0.74 -8.15
C CYS A 473 -11.10 0.70 -8.31
N PHE A 474 -11.66 1.64 -7.54
CA PHE A 474 -11.40 3.07 -7.71
C PHE A 474 -10.26 3.61 -6.83
N GLU A 475 -9.71 4.76 -7.20
CA GLU A 475 -8.68 5.50 -6.45
C GLU A 475 -9.20 6.08 -5.13
N HIS A 476 -10.36 6.75 -5.20
CA HIS A 476 -10.90 7.53 -4.09
C HIS A 476 -12.42 7.64 -4.18
N PHE A 477 -13.04 8.21 -3.14
CA PHE A 477 -14.49 8.31 -3.02
C PHE A 477 -14.95 9.75 -2.80
N ILE A 478 -15.92 10.18 -3.61
CA ILE A 478 -16.51 11.52 -3.50
C ILE A 478 -17.54 11.53 -2.37
N VAL A 479 -17.35 12.39 -1.37
CA VAL A 479 -18.16 12.41 -0.13
C VAL A 479 -19.67 12.54 -0.40
N GLN A 480 -20.04 13.44 -1.32
CA GLN A 480 -21.43 13.80 -1.56
C GLN A 480 -22.19 12.67 -2.25
N SER A 481 -21.59 11.99 -3.22
CA SER A 481 -22.23 10.90 -3.97
C SER A 481 -21.99 9.53 -3.32
N GLY A 482 -20.90 9.38 -2.59
CA GLY A 482 -20.39 8.11 -2.08
C GLY A 482 -19.84 7.20 -3.18
N ARG A 483 -19.63 7.73 -4.39
CA ARG A 483 -19.18 6.96 -5.54
C ARG A 483 -17.66 7.00 -5.68
N GLY A 484 -17.12 5.90 -6.19
CA GLY A 484 -15.73 5.81 -6.64
C GLY A 484 -15.44 6.81 -7.77
N ALA A 485 -14.24 7.38 -7.75
CA ALA A 485 -13.74 8.32 -8.75
C ALA A 485 -12.24 8.11 -9.01
N GLY A 486 -11.73 8.76 -10.06
CA GLY A 486 -10.38 8.54 -10.56
C GLY A 486 -10.28 7.29 -11.41
N TRP A 487 -9.11 6.65 -11.43
CA TRP A 487 -8.92 5.39 -12.15
C TRP A 487 -9.73 4.24 -11.56
N HIS A 488 -10.29 3.39 -12.42
CA HIS A 488 -11.26 2.35 -12.05
C HIS A 488 -10.69 0.92 -12.09
N HIS A 489 -9.42 0.76 -12.48
CA HIS A 489 -8.63 -0.47 -12.29
C HIS A 489 -7.41 -0.17 -11.40
N PHE A 490 -7.68 0.46 -10.26
CA PHE A 490 -6.67 1.00 -9.37
C PHE A 490 -6.40 0.07 -8.20
N GLY A 491 -5.17 -0.41 -8.13
CA GLY A 491 -4.67 -1.26 -7.05
C GLY A 491 -3.82 -0.51 -6.02
N GLY A 492 -3.28 0.67 -6.36
CA GLY A 492 -2.26 1.38 -5.58
C GLY A 492 -2.68 1.71 -4.14
N LEU A 493 -3.19 2.91 -3.96
CA LEU A 493 -3.55 3.48 -2.66
C LEU A 493 -4.82 2.87 -2.04
N SER A 494 -5.58 2.10 -2.82
CA SER A 494 -6.78 1.39 -2.36
C SER A 494 -6.48 0.00 -1.80
N ALA A 495 -5.26 -0.51 -1.99
CA ALA A 495 -4.78 -1.78 -1.43
C ALA A 495 -5.04 -2.01 0.06
N PRO A 496 -5.05 -0.98 0.94
CA PRO A 496 -5.37 -1.17 2.36
C PRO A 496 -6.74 -1.81 2.64
N VAL A 497 -7.68 -1.82 1.69
CA VAL A 497 -8.95 -2.54 1.84
C VAL A 497 -8.75 -4.03 2.12
N LEU A 498 -7.74 -4.65 1.51
CA LEU A 498 -7.36 -6.04 1.76
C LEU A 498 -6.84 -6.22 3.20
N SER A 499 -6.12 -5.23 3.73
CA SER A 499 -5.60 -5.27 5.10
C SER A 499 -6.71 -5.17 6.15
N TRP A 500 -7.72 -4.30 5.95
CA TRP A 500 -8.88 -4.26 6.84
C TRP A 500 -9.70 -5.55 6.76
N PHE A 501 -9.91 -6.08 5.56
CA PHE A 501 -10.60 -7.36 5.39
C PHE A 501 -9.85 -8.49 6.10
N GLY A 502 -8.54 -8.59 5.90
CA GLY A 502 -7.70 -9.55 6.60
C GLY A 502 -7.80 -9.39 8.12
N ALA A 503 -7.69 -8.16 8.63
CA ALA A 503 -7.72 -7.87 10.06
C ALA A 503 -9.02 -8.28 10.74
N TYR A 504 -10.18 -8.07 10.10
CA TYR A 504 -11.49 -8.31 10.73
C TYR A 504 -12.19 -9.59 10.29
N HIS A 505 -11.74 -10.25 9.21
CA HIS A 505 -12.52 -11.34 8.60
C HIS A 505 -11.74 -12.59 8.20
N ARG A 506 -10.40 -12.59 8.28
CA ARG A 506 -9.55 -13.76 7.96
C ARG A 506 -8.98 -14.39 9.24
N PRO A 507 -9.48 -15.56 9.68
CA PRO A 507 -8.91 -16.34 10.76
C PRO A 507 -7.40 -16.58 10.60
N GLY A 508 -6.69 -16.67 11.72
CA GLY A 508 -5.23 -16.82 11.73
C GLY A 508 -4.50 -15.48 11.63
N ARG A 509 -5.14 -14.40 12.11
CA ARG A 509 -4.63 -13.04 11.95
C ARG A 509 -4.57 -12.31 13.28
N LEU A 510 -3.36 -11.88 13.65
CA LEU A 510 -3.13 -10.88 14.69
C LEU A 510 -2.77 -9.53 14.05
N THR A 511 -3.44 -8.48 14.49
CA THR A 511 -3.23 -7.11 14.00
C THR A 511 -3.00 -6.19 15.18
N CYS A 512 -1.85 -5.52 15.20
CA CYS A 512 -1.47 -4.60 16.28
C CYS A 512 -1.31 -3.17 15.77
N GLY A 513 -1.24 -2.19 16.68
CA GLY A 513 -0.83 -0.82 16.35
C GLY A 513 0.68 -0.70 16.07
N PHE A 514 1.12 0.47 15.60
CA PHE A 514 2.52 0.69 15.17
C PHE A 514 3.57 0.57 16.27
N ASP A 515 3.18 0.77 17.54
CA ASP A 515 4.11 0.73 18.69
C ASP A 515 4.21 -0.67 19.32
N THR A 516 3.66 -1.70 18.66
CA THR A 516 3.71 -3.10 19.10
C THR A 516 4.64 -3.91 18.21
N TRP A 517 5.56 -4.65 18.83
CA TRP A 517 6.43 -5.61 18.17
C TRP A 517 5.93 -7.02 18.43
N VAL A 518 5.58 -7.77 17.38
CA VAL A 518 5.21 -9.19 17.49
C VAL A 518 6.50 -10.00 17.45
N ALA A 519 7.00 -10.44 18.60
CA ALA A 519 8.23 -11.23 18.69
C ALA A 519 7.99 -12.66 18.19
N ARG A 520 6.83 -13.22 18.52
CA ARG A 520 6.36 -14.53 18.07
C ARG A 520 4.84 -14.54 18.05
N GLN A 521 4.24 -15.23 17.09
CA GLN A 521 2.83 -15.63 17.16
C GLN A 521 2.64 -17.04 16.61
N GLU A 522 1.67 -17.75 17.15
CA GLU A 522 1.32 -19.10 16.72
C GLU A 522 -0.19 -19.29 16.83
N PHE A 523 -0.82 -19.64 15.71
CA PHE A 523 -2.20 -20.06 15.67
C PHE A 523 -2.27 -21.58 15.63
N SER A 524 -3.16 -22.18 16.42
CA SER A 524 -3.36 -23.63 16.46
C SER A 524 -4.85 -23.98 16.53
N ASP A 525 -5.16 -25.28 16.49
CA ASP A 525 -6.54 -25.80 16.56
C ASP A 525 -7.47 -25.22 15.47
N GLY A 526 -6.98 -25.18 14.22
CA GLY A 526 -7.72 -24.59 13.11
C GLY A 526 -8.02 -23.11 13.30
N ASN A 527 -7.02 -22.34 13.78
CA ASN A 527 -7.12 -20.92 14.13
C ASN A 527 -8.08 -20.62 15.29
N ARG A 528 -8.39 -21.57 16.17
CA ARG A 528 -9.19 -21.35 17.39
C ARG A 528 -8.33 -21.08 18.63
N ARG A 529 -7.01 -21.11 18.51
CA ARG A 529 -6.10 -20.72 19.59
C ARG A 529 -5.02 -19.80 19.05
N LEU A 530 -4.59 -18.85 19.87
CA LEU A 530 -3.49 -17.95 19.59
C LEU A 530 -2.58 -17.88 20.81
N THR A 531 -1.28 -18.04 20.61
CA THR A 531 -0.24 -17.62 21.56
C THR A 531 0.65 -16.60 20.87
N ALA A 532 0.86 -15.44 21.46
CA ALA A 532 1.72 -14.39 20.90
C ALA A 532 2.57 -13.70 21.96
N GLU A 533 3.86 -13.58 21.70
CA GLU A 533 4.79 -12.78 22.50
C GLU A 533 4.86 -11.37 21.91
N LEU A 534 4.42 -10.38 22.67
CA LEU A 534 4.36 -8.99 22.26
C LEU A 534 5.32 -8.15 23.09
N ALA A 535 5.95 -7.17 22.44
CA ALA A 535 6.83 -6.19 23.07
C ALA A 535 6.48 -4.76 22.62
N GLY A 536 7.16 -3.77 23.21
CA GLY A 536 6.91 -2.35 22.95
C GLY A 536 5.77 -1.81 23.82
N ARG A 537 4.77 -1.19 23.20
CA ARG A 537 3.61 -0.58 23.86
C ARG A 537 2.28 -1.15 23.31
N PRO A 538 2.03 -2.47 23.45
CA PRO A 538 0.74 -3.05 23.06
C PRO A 538 -0.39 -2.44 23.88
N ARG A 539 -1.41 -1.91 23.20
CA ARG A 539 -2.57 -1.30 23.85
C ARG A 539 -3.85 -1.98 23.41
N LEU A 540 -4.14 -1.95 22.12
CA LEU A 540 -5.27 -2.65 21.54
C LEU A 540 -4.78 -3.47 20.36
N VAL A 541 -5.18 -4.75 20.36
CA VAL A 541 -4.87 -5.70 19.28
C VAL A 541 -6.15 -6.36 18.81
N ILE A 542 -6.21 -6.70 17.52
CA ILE A 542 -7.31 -7.45 16.92
C ILE A 542 -6.80 -8.85 16.62
N ALA A 543 -7.39 -9.86 17.26
CA ALA A 543 -7.16 -11.27 16.98
C ALA A 543 -8.38 -11.83 16.25
N THR A 544 -8.19 -12.24 15.00
CA THR A 544 -9.21 -12.90 14.19
C THR A 544 -8.93 -14.40 14.16
N LEU A 545 -9.81 -15.13 14.83
CA LEU A 545 -9.82 -16.57 15.04
C LEU A 545 -10.97 -17.20 14.24
N ALA A 546 -10.99 -18.52 14.13
CA ALA A 546 -12.17 -19.23 13.64
C ALA A 546 -13.33 -19.08 14.66
N PRO A 547 -14.62 -19.19 14.27
CA PRO A 547 -15.71 -19.05 15.24
C PRO A 547 -15.70 -20.14 16.33
N ALA A 548 -15.97 -19.75 17.58
CA ALA A 548 -16.16 -20.65 18.71
C ALA A 548 -17.26 -20.12 19.66
N PRO A 549 -17.85 -20.96 20.55
CA PRO A 549 -18.90 -20.50 21.47
C PRO A 549 -18.45 -19.41 22.45
N ALA A 550 -17.19 -19.46 22.90
CA ALA A 550 -16.59 -18.48 23.77
C ALA A 550 -15.06 -18.51 23.61
N TYR A 551 -14.42 -17.41 24.00
CA TYR A 551 -12.97 -17.28 24.07
C TYR A 551 -12.55 -16.80 25.46
N ARG A 552 -11.52 -17.44 26.02
CA ARG A 552 -10.78 -16.93 27.16
C ARG A 552 -9.51 -16.26 26.66
N VAL A 553 -9.31 -15.00 27.09
CA VAL A 553 -8.13 -14.20 26.78
C VAL A 553 -7.32 -13.96 28.05
N THR A 554 -6.02 -14.23 27.99
CA THR A 554 -5.09 -13.93 29.09
C THR A 554 -3.85 -13.19 28.60
N TRP A 555 -3.31 -12.35 29.47
CA TRP A 555 -2.03 -11.66 29.31
C TRP A 555 -1.14 -12.04 30.49
N ASN A 556 0.00 -12.68 30.21
CA ASN A 556 0.88 -13.25 31.24
C ASN A 556 0.13 -14.15 32.25
N GLY A 557 -0.81 -14.97 31.75
CA GLY A 557 -1.64 -15.87 32.55
C GLY A 557 -2.77 -15.21 33.35
N GLN A 558 -2.88 -13.87 33.33
CA GLN A 558 -3.97 -13.14 33.97
C GLN A 558 -5.09 -12.80 32.97
N PRO A 559 -6.37 -12.79 33.36
CA PRO A 559 -7.45 -12.39 32.46
C PRO A 559 -7.22 -11.01 31.84
N ALA A 560 -7.39 -10.89 30.53
CA ALA A 560 -7.30 -9.62 29.81
C ALA A 560 -8.69 -9.20 29.29
N ALA A 561 -8.94 -7.90 29.23
CA ALA A 561 -10.21 -7.38 28.72
C ALA A 561 -10.29 -7.59 27.20
N ALA A 562 -11.38 -8.19 26.75
CA ALA A 562 -11.64 -8.42 25.34
C ALA A 562 -13.11 -8.19 25.00
N ARG A 563 -13.36 -7.67 23.80
CA ARG A 563 -14.68 -7.49 23.21
C ARG A 563 -14.73 -8.23 21.88
N GLU A 564 -15.78 -9.02 21.67
CA GLU A 564 -16.02 -9.67 20.39
C GLU A 564 -16.75 -8.70 19.44
N LEU A 565 -16.11 -8.33 18.32
CA LEU A 565 -16.67 -7.44 17.30
C LEU A 565 -17.60 -8.21 16.34
N TYR A 566 -17.20 -9.43 16.00
CA TYR A 566 -17.92 -10.42 15.22
C TYR A 566 -17.56 -11.80 15.76
N PRO A 567 -18.37 -12.86 15.53
CA PRO A 567 -18.00 -14.21 15.95
C PRO A 567 -16.58 -14.62 15.53
N GLY A 568 -15.69 -14.82 16.50
CA GLY A 568 -14.26 -15.14 16.30
C GLY A 568 -13.32 -13.94 16.15
N VAL A 569 -13.80 -12.69 16.23
CA VAL A 569 -13.01 -11.47 16.03
C VAL A 569 -12.94 -10.69 17.33
N LEU A 570 -11.80 -10.79 18.01
CA LEU A 570 -11.60 -10.22 19.34
C LEU A 570 -10.78 -8.93 19.26
N GLU A 571 -11.33 -7.86 19.80
CA GLU A 571 -10.59 -6.66 20.18
C GLU A 571 -10.11 -6.84 21.63
N ILE A 572 -8.80 -6.83 21.84
CA ILE A 572 -8.19 -7.16 23.13
C ILE A 572 -7.42 -5.94 23.63
N THR A 573 -7.74 -5.50 24.86
CA THR A 573 -7.05 -4.42 25.55
C THR A 573 -5.95 -4.98 26.44
N LEU A 574 -4.73 -4.49 26.25
CA LEU A 574 -3.53 -4.94 26.93
C LEU A 574 -2.93 -3.80 27.77
N PRO A 575 -2.29 -4.12 28.91
CA PRO A 575 -1.74 -3.10 29.82
C PRO A 575 -0.44 -2.45 29.30
N GLY A 576 0.11 -2.88 28.16
CA GLY A 576 1.42 -2.47 27.66
C GLY A 576 2.58 -3.35 28.14
N GLY A 577 3.77 -3.05 27.63
CA GLY A 577 5.01 -3.74 27.98
C GLY A 577 5.22 -5.06 27.22
N VAL A 578 6.20 -5.84 27.70
CA VAL A 578 6.52 -7.17 27.17
C VAL A 578 5.65 -8.21 27.86
N GLY A 579 5.07 -9.13 27.09
CA GLY A 579 4.30 -10.22 27.65
C GLY A 579 3.74 -11.18 26.61
N GLU A 580 3.10 -12.21 27.12
CA GLU A 580 2.47 -13.27 26.34
C GLU A 580 0.95 -13.10 26.35
N LEU A 581 0.37 -12.97 25.15
CA LEU A 581 -1.07 -13.04 24.90
C LEU A 581 -1.44 -14.48 24.58
N GLN A 582 -2.43 -15.03 25.31
CA GLN A 582 -3.03 -16.32 24.98
C GLN A 582 -4.54 -16.17 24.78
N VAL A 583 -5.05 -16.74 23.69
CA VAL A 583 -6.48 -16.86 23.39
C VAL A 583 -6.82 -18.34 23.22
N THR A 584 -7.78 -18.83 23.99
CA THR A 584 -8.21 -20.24 24.01
C THR A 584 -9.72 -20.35 24.03
N VAL A 585 -10.27 -21.46 23.54
CA VAL A 585 -11.71 -21.77 23.60
C VAL A 585 -12.12 -22.22 24.99
#